data_AF-A0A9N7YLZ7-F1
#
_entry.id   AF-A0A9N7YLZ7-F1
#
_cell.length_a   1.000
_cell.length_b   1.000
_cell.length_c   1.000
_cell.angle_alpha   90.00
_cell.angle_beta   90.00
_cell.angle_gamma   90.00
#
_symmetry.space_group_name_H-M   'P 1'
#
loop_
_entity.id
_entity.type
_entity.pdbx_description
1 polymer ?
#
loop_
_entity_poly.entity_id
_entity_poly.type
_entity_poly.pdbx_seq_one_letter_code
_entity_poly.pdbx_strand_id
1 'polypeptide(L)'
;MMSLTFLFRTAARDVTKVSLCQHVQSLHSSCQLLAVDKALLMKLRKNTGYTFINCKKALEKFDNDTTQAETWLHEQAQKEGWSKANKLEGRKAKEGLIGLFIRDKAAVMVEVNCETDFVARNEKFQQLVKDVAFAALAHHQNKTKSQTGYIKSVLPGEELSKLSANEGASLADQVALTIGRLGENMSVKRAVTVGVPAEWHIGSYVHGGVSSQTEVAMGRYGALIVFQGGKEAERETLGRKLGQHIVGEAPVSLGNMDDLSCGESETRLLPQTFQGDPSRTVAQFLRGQQARVLDFVRFQCGEAASEKTE
;
A
#
# COMPACT_ATOMS: atom_id res chain seq x y z
N MET A 1 42.47 13.63 94.45
CA MET A 1 41.71 12.41 94.08
C MET A 1 42.71 11.46 93.42
N MET A 2 43.49 10.66 94.16
CA MET A 2 43.19 9.28 94.63
C MET A 2 42.55 8.45 93.51
N SER A 3 43.13 7.38 92.96
CA SER A 3 43.80 6.22 93.58
C SER A 3 44.63 5.50 92.48
N LEU A 4 45.91 5.14 92.67
CA LEU A 4 46.40 3.81 93.11
C LEU A 4 45.63 2.63 92.43
N THR A 5 46.21 1.62 91.76
CA THR A 5 47.52 0.95 91.95
C THR A 5 47.79 -0.18 90.92
N PHE A 6 49.08 -0.51 90.76
CA PHE A 6 49.77 -1.79 90.44
C PHE A 6 49.42 -2.63 89.18
N LEU A 7 50.41 -2.63 88.26
CA LEU A 7 51.16 -3.76 87.67
C LEU A 7 50.62 -5.19 87.89
N PHE A 8 50.48 -5.98 86.81
CA PHE A 8 51.31 -7.16 86.52
C PHE A 8 50.97 -7.78 85.14
N ARG A 9 51.89 -8.64 84.71
CA ARG A 9 52.17 -9.14 83.37
C ARG A 9 51.34 -10.39 82.99
N THR A 10 51.07 -10.51 81.68
CA THR A 10 51.02 -11.73 80.83
C THR A 10 49.95 -12.83 81.02
N ALA A 11 49.17 -12.99 79.93
CA ALA A 11 48.92 -14.20 79.12
C ALA A 11 48.20 -15.42 79.72
N ALA A 12 47.04 -15.80 79.15
CA ALA A 12 46.89 -16.98 78.28
C ALA A 12 45.43 -17.23 77.81
N ARG A 13 45.32 -17.44 76.49
CA ARG A 13 44.50 -18.37 75.68
C ARG A 13 42.99 -18.65 75.94
N ASP A 14 42.28 -18.46 74.83
CA ASP A 14 41.23 -19.28 74.19
C ASP A 14 39.92 -19.62 74.94
N VAL A 15 38.83 -19.03 74.46
CA VAL A 15 37.53 -19.70 74.31
C VAL A 15 36.86 -19.25 73.01
N THR A 16 36.52 -20.24 72.20
CA THR A 16 35.78 -20.21 70.94
C THR A 16 34.39 -19.57 71.08
N LYS A 17 34.03 -18.66 70.16
CA LYS A 17 32.66 -18.12 70.01
C LYS A 17 31.99 -18.74 68.79
N VAL A 18 30.99 -19.57 69.05
CA VAL A 18 29.96 -19.99 68.07
C VAL A 18 29.08 -18.77 67.79
N SER A 19 28.95 -18.39 66.52
CA SER A 19 28.00 -17.36 66.06
C SER A 19 26.97 -18.02 65.16
N LEU A 20 25.71 -18.06 65.63
CA LEU A 20 24.56 -18.47 64.84
C LEU A 20 24.27 -17.42 63.77
N CYS A 21 24.47 -17.79 62.50
CA CYS A 21 24.01 -17.00 61.35
C CYS A 21 22.56 -17.38 61.02
N GLN A 22 21.61 -16.51 61.37
CA GLN A 22 20.21 -16.66 60.98
C GLN A 22 20.07 -16.49 59.45
N HIS A 23 19.64 -17.55 58.77
CA HIS A 23 19.25 -17.51 57.37
C HIS A 23 17.94 -16.73 57.20
N VAL A 24 18.01 -15.53 56.66
CA VAL A 24 16.85 -14.85 56.07
C VAL A 24 16.76 -15.34 54.62
N GLN A 25 15.91 -16.32 54.36
CA GLN A 25 15.56 -16.72 52.99
C GLN A 25 14.69 -15.63 52.37
N SER A 26 15.29 -14.84 51.47
CA SER A 26 14.58 -13.99 50.52
C SER A 26 13.76 -14.89 49.59
N LEU A 27 12.44 -14.90 49.75
CA LEU A 27 11.52 -15.45 48.77
C LEU A 27 11.51 -14.49 47.56
N HIS A 28 12.47 -14.65 46.66
CA HIS A 28 12.30 -14.19 45.30
C HIS A 28 11.12 -14.97 44.71
N SER A 29 9.97 -14.32 44.57
CA SER A 29 8.94 -14.76 43.63
C SER A 29 9.56 -14.71 42.24
N SER A 30 10.17 -15.82 41.84
CA SER A 30 10.52 -16.08 40.46
C SER A 30 9.23 -16.11 39.67
N CYS A 31 9.01 -15.07 38.87
CA CYS A 31 8.08 -15.14 37.75
C CYS A 31 8.51 -16.37 36.93
N GLN A 32 7.75 -17.46 37.02
CA GLN A 32 7.99 -18.65 36.21
C GLN A 32 7.76 -18.25 34.76
N LEU A 33 8.85 -17.95 34.03
CA LEU A 33 8.81 -17.88 32.57
C LEU A 33 8.48 -19.29 32.09
N LEU A 34 7.20 -19.53 31.77
CA LEU A 34 6.78 -20.77 31.15
C LEU A 34 7.58 -20.98 29.87
N ALA A 35 8.12 -22.18 29.70
CA ALA A 35 8.85 -22.52 28.49
C ALA A 35 7.89 -22.46 27.29
N VAL A 36 8.27 -21.66 26.28
CA VAL A 36 7.50 -21.55 25.05
C VAL A 36 7.52 -22.88 24.32
N ASP A 37 6.35 -23.40 23.96
CA ASP A 37 6.24 -24.61 23.16
C ASP A 37 6.73 -24.32 21.72
N LYS A 38 7.76 -25.05 21.30
CA LYS A 38 8.36 -24.93 19.96
C LYS A 38 7.37 -25.26 18.83
N ALA A 39 6.46 -26.22 19.05
CA ALA A 39 5.44 -26.58 18.07
C ALA A 39 4.42 -25.45 17.88
N LEU A 40 3.98 -24.84 18.98
CA LEU A 40 3.06 -23.69 18.95
C LEU A 40 3.74 -22.45 18.34
N LEU A 41 5.01 -22.20 18.67
CA LEU A 41 5.79 -21.11 18.06
C LEU A 41 5.92 -21.27 16.54
N MET A 42 6.19 -22.48 16.06
CA MET A 42 6.27 -22.80 14.64
C MET A 42 4.90 -22.62 13.95
N LYS A 43 3.82 -23.09 14.58
CA LYS A 43 2.45 -22.94 14.06
C LYS A 43 2.06 -21.45 13.97
N LEU A 44 2.26 -20.70 15.04
CA LEU A 44 1.95 -19.28 15.12
C LEU A 44 2.71 -18.47 14.06
N ARG A 45 4.00 -18.75 13.86
CA ARG A 45 4.78 -18.11 12.79
C ARG A 45 4.30 -18.48 11.39
N LYS A 46 3.98 -19.75 11.13
CA LYS A 46 3.48 -20.18 9.82
C LYS A 46 2.14 -19.54 9.49
N ASN A 47 1.26 -19.40 10.48
CA ASN A 47 -0.05 -18.79 10.31
C ASN A 47 0.04 -17.27 10.09
N THR A 48 0.85 -16.58 10.89
CA THR A 48 0.85 -15.10 10.93
C THR A 48 1.93 -14.46 10.06
N GLY A 49 3.04 -15.16 9.82
CA GLY A 49 4.21 -14.64 9.10
C GLY A 49 5.10 -13.67 9.90
N TYR A 50 4.81 -13.39 11.17
CA TYR A 50 5.62 -12.48 11.99
C TYR A 50 6.99 -13.09 12.39
N THR A 51 7.90 -12.23 12.88
CA THR A 51 9.24 -12.65 13.28
C THR A 51 9.20 -13.62 14.46
N PHE A 52 10.12 -14.60 14.50
CA PHE A 52 10.19 -15.58 15.58
C PHE A 52 10.27 -14.93 16.97
N ILE A 53 10.98 -13.80 17.08
CA ILE A 53 11.12 -13.06 18.34
C ILE A 53 9.77 -12.52 18.81
N ASN A 54 8.98 -11.93 17.91
CA ASN A 54 7.67 -11.40 18.27
C ASN A 54 6.69 -12.54 18.60
N CYS A 55 6.68 -13.62 17.81
CA CYS A 55 5.84 -14.79 18.11
C CYS A 55 6.21 -15.44 19.45
N LYS A 56 7.50 -15.50 19.79
CA LYS A 56 7.97 -16.02 21.09
C LYS A 56 7.47 -15.13 22.24
N LYS A 57 7.67 -13.82 22.15
CA LYS A 57 7.18 -12.85 23.16
C LYS A 57 5.67 -12.92 23.35
N ALA A 58 4.93 -13.11 22.26
CA ALA A 58 3.48 -13.25 22.31
C ALA A 58 3.08 -14.50 23.11
N LEU A 59 3.69 -15.65 22.81
CA LEU A 59 3.40 -16.89 23.52
C LEU A 59 3.86 -16.85 25.00
N GLU A 60 4.98 -16.19 25.30
CA GLU A 60 5.43 -15.98 26.69
C GLU A 60 4.45 -15.13 27.50
N LYS A 61 3.77 -14.17 26.86
CA LYS A 61 2.86 -13.24 27.53
C LYS A 61 1.49 -13.85 27.84
N PHE A 62 1.03 -14.81 27.05
CA PHE A 62 -0.29 -15.44 27.19
C PHE A 62 -0.19 -16.93 27.48
N ASP A 63 0.91 -17.37 28.10
CA ASP A 63 1.08 -18.74 28.58
C ASP A 63 0.80 -19.81 27.50
N ASN A 64 1.29 -19.57 26.28
CA ASN A 64 1.07 -20.38 25.08
C ASN A 64 -0.36 -20.39 24.49
N ASP A 65 -1.27 -19.49 24.90
CA ASP A 65 -2.55 -19.28 24.22
C ASP A 65 -2.32 -18.65 22.84
N THR A 66 -2.58 -19.44 21.79
CA THR A 66 -2.38 -19.01 20.40
C THR A 66 -3.33 -17.91 19.96
N THR A 67 -4.57 -17.88 20.46
CA THR A 67 -5.60 -16.92 20.00
C THR A 67 -5.32 -15.53 20.55
N GLN A 68 -4.98 -15.46 21.85
CA GLN A 68 -4.57 -14.21 22.48
C GLN A 68 -3.21 -13.74 21.95
N ALA A 69 -2.28 -14.67 21.70
CA ALA A 69 -0.99 -14.34 21.09
C ALA A 69 -1.15 -13.77 19.67
N GLU A 70 -2.03 -14.32 18.83
CA GLU A 70 -2.33 -13.80 17.49
C GLU A 70 -2.91 -12.39 17.54
N THR A 71 -3.89 -12.16 18.42
CA THR A 71 -4.52 -10.84 18.60
C THR A 71 -3.48 -9.81 19.04
N TRP A 72 -2.67 -10.14 20.05
CA TRP A 72 -1.63 -9.25 20.54
C TRP A 72 -0.55 -8.99 19.48
N LEU A 73 -0.16 -10.00 18.70
CA LEU A 73 0.79 -9.83 17.59
C LEU A 73 0.27 -8.83 16.56
N HIS A 74 -1.01 -8.93 16.21
CA HIS A 74 -1.64 -8.00 15.28
C HIS A 74 -1.62 -6.57 15.81
N GLU A 75 -2.02 -6.36 17.07
CA GLU A 75 -1.97 -5.05 17.73
C GLU A 75 -0.55 -4.48 17.81
N GLN A 76 0.44 -5.31 18.17
CA GLN A 76 1.84 -4.88 18.20
C GLN A 76 2.35 -4.55 16.81
N ALA A 77 2.03 -5.35 15.80
CA ALA A 77 2.44 -5.09 14.43
C ALA A 77 1.88 -3.77 13.91
N GLN A 78 0.64 -3.43 14.27
CA GLN A 78 0.03 -2.14 13.93
C GLN A 78 0.80 -0.99 14.59
N LYS A 79 1.09 -1.11 15.89
CA LYS A 79 1.84 -0.08 16.64
C LYS A 79 3.27 0.10 16.10
N GLU A 80 3.97 -1.00 15.83
CA GLU A 80 5.30 -0.99 15.23
C GLU A 80 5.28 -0.41 13.81
N GLY A 81 4.25 -0.75 13.04
CA GLY A 81 4.00 -0.23 11.70
C GLY A 81 3.89 1.30 11.70
N TRP A 82 3.03 1.85 12.55
CA TRP A 82 2.89 3.30 12.72
C TRP A 82 4.18 3.98 13.20
N SER A 83 4.88 3.37 14.15
CA SER A 83 6.17 3.90 14.61
C SER A 83 7.22 3.94 13.49
N LYS A 84 7.25 2.93 12.62
CA LYS A 84 8.14 2.89 11.45
C LYS A 84 7.68 3.87 10.38
N ALA A 85 6.39 3.95 10.08
CA ALA A 85 5.83 4.90 9.12
C ALA A 85 6.27 6.33 9.47
N ASN A 86 6.07 6.78 10.71
CA ASN A 86 6.48 8.12 11.14
C ASN A 86 8.01 8.35 11.09
N LYS A 87 8.83 7.31 11.20
CA LYS A 87 10.30 7.41 11.08
C LYS A 87 10.77 7.48 9.62
N LEU A 88 9.97 6.95 8.71
CA LEU A 88 10.27 6.85 7.28
C LEU A 88 9.54 7.93 6.46
N GLU A 89 8.53 8.58 7.04
CA GLU A 89 7.79 9.72 6.52
C GLU A 89 8.75 10.87 6.20
N GLY A 90 8.97 11.12 4.91
CA GLY A 90 9.95 12.08 4.40
C GLY A 90 11.02 11.45 3.51
N ARG A 91 11.18 10.12 3.55
CA ARG A 91 11.99 9.43 2.54
C ARG A 91 11.30 9.47 1.18
N LYS A 92 12.11 9.63 0.14
CA LYS A 92 11.65 9.82 -1.24
C LYS A 92 11.10 8.50 -1.81
N ALA A 93 9.79 8.39 -1.90
CA ALA A 93 9.09 7.27 -2.55
C ALA A 93 8.66 7.67 -3.97
N LYS A 94 9.53 7.44 -4.96
CA LYS A 94 9.22 7.71 -6.39
C LYS A 94 8.95 6.44 -7.19
N GLU A 95 9.34 5.28 -6.68
CA GLU A 95 8.98 3.99 -7.28
C GLU A 95 7.58 3.58 -6.81
N GLY A 96 7.06 2.46 -7.33
CA GLY A 96 5.74 1.96 -6.98
C GLY A 96 4.99 1.36 -8.17
N LEU A 97 3.67 1.32 -8.05
CA LEU A 97 2.78 0.75 -9.05
C LEU A 97 1.54 1.62 -9.26
N ILE A 98 1.13 1.66 -10.52
CA ILE A 98 -0.23 2.03 -10.93
C ILE A 98 -1.07 0.76 -10.94
N GLY A 99 -2.13 0.73 -10.14
CA GLY A 99 -3.13 -0.33 -10.16
C GLY A 99 -4.36 0.13 -10.94
N LEU A 100 -4.87 -0.70 -11.84
CA LEU A 100 -6.06 -0.43 -12.64
C LEU A 100 -7.04 -1.59 -12.52
N PHE A 101 -8.28 -1.25 -12.18
CA PHE A 101 -9.35 -2.23 -12.04
C PHE A 101 -10.63 -1.71 -12.69
N ILE A 102 -11.26 -2.56 -13.50
CA ILE A 102 -12.54 -2.27 -14.15
C ILE A 102 -13.55 -3.30 -13.66
N ARG A 103 -14.72 -2.83 -13.24
CA ARG A 103 -15.87 -3.67 -12.91
C ARG A 103 -17.13 -3.03 -13.50
N ASP A 104 -17.79 -3.77 -14.37
CA ASP A 104 -19.00 -3.34 -15.07
C ASP A 104 -18.80 -2.01 -15.83
N LYS A 105 -19.47 -0.94 -15.38
CA LYS A 105 -19.40 0.42 -15.96
C LYS A 105 -18.63 1.40 -15.08
N ALA A 106 -17.81 0.88 -14.17
CA ALA A 106 -16.94 1.67 -13.32
C ALA A 106 -15.49 1.20 -13.42
N ALA A 107 -14.56 2.13 -13.34
CA ALA A 107 -13.14 1.87 -13.32
C ALA A 107 -12.46 2.69 -12.24
N VAL A 108 -11.36 2.16 -11.73
CA VAL A 108 -10.49 2.81 -10.78
C VAL A 108 -9.05 2.66 -11.24
N MET A 109 -8.29 3.74 -11.12
CA MET A 109 -6.84 3.72 -11.31
C MET A 109 -6.18 4.41 -10.11
N VAL A 110 -5.24 3.74 -9.47
CA VAL A 110 -4.59 4.18 -8.23
C VAL A 110 -3.08 4.23 -8.41
N GLU A 111 -2.42 5.19 -7.77
CA GLU A 111 -0.97 5.27 -7.66
C GLU A 111 -0.56 5.05 -6.20
N VAL A 112 0.22 3.99 -5.95
CA VAL A 112 0.83 3.70 -4.66
C VAL A 112 2.34 3.68 -4.86
N ASN A 113 3.05 4.45 -4.04
CA ASN A 113 4.50 4.61 -4.13
C ASN A 113 5.24 3.87 -3.03
N CYS A 114 6.48 3.49 -3.32
CA CYS A 114 7.48 2.95 -2.40
C CYS A 114 8.87 3.52 -2.71
N GLU A 115 9.87 3.21 -1.88
CA GLU A 115 11.23 3.70 -2.08
C GLU A 115 11.93 2.99 -3.25
N THR A 116 11.79 1.66 -3.36
CA THR A 116 12.49 0.86 -4.36
C THR A 116 11.57 0.04 -5.27
N ASP A 117 12.06 -0.33 -6.45
CA ASP A 117 11.35 -1.20 -7.40
C ASP A 117 11.28 -2.67 -6.93
N PHE A 118 12.22 -3.09 -6.07
CA PHE A 118 12.19 -4.40 -5.41
C PHE A 118 10.94 -4.58 -4.55
N VAL A 119 10.58 -3.56 -3.76
CA VAL A 119 9.35 -3.57 -2.97
C VAL A 119 8.11 -3.47 -3.86
N ALA A 120 8.15 -2.69 -4.95
CA ALA A 120 7.05 -2.61 -5.90
C ALA A 120 6.65 -3.99 -6.47
N ARG A 121 7.63 -4.89 -6.66
CA ARG A 121 7.39 -6.26 -7.16
C ARG A 121 6.99 -7.25 -6.08
N ASN A 122 7.05 -6.88 -4.79
CA ASN A 122 6.69 -7.78 -3.69
C ASN A 122 5.17 -8.05 -3.66
N GLU A 123 4.77 -9.29 -3.40
CA GLU A 123 3.36 -9.69 -3.32
C GLU A 123 2.55 -8.92 -2.27
N LYS A 124 3.16 -8.56 -1.13
CA LYS A 124 2.49 -7.78 -0.08
C LYS A 124 2.21 -6.34 -0.53
N PHE A 125 3.12 -5.76 -1.30
CA PHE A 125 2.91 -4.44 -1.88
C PHE A 125 1.82 -4.47 -2.97
N GLN A 126 1.86 -5.49 -3.84
CA GLN A 126 0.81 -5.70 -4.84
C GLN A 126 -0.58 -5.89 -4.18
N GLN A 127 -0.64 -6.64 -3.08
CA GLN A 127 -1.87 -6.79 -2.31
C GLN A 127 -2.38 -5.45 -1.75
N LEU A 128 -1.48 -4.61 -1.21
CA LEU A 128 -1.84 -3.25 -0.77
C LEU A 128 -2.43 -2.42 -1.92
N VAL A 129 -1.82 -2.45 -3.11
CA VAL A 129 -2.34 -1.75 -4.31
C VAL A 129 -3.75 -2.23 -4.67
N LYS A 130 -3.99 -3.54 -4.61
CA LYS A 130 -5.30 -4.14 -4.85
C LYS A 130 -6.34 -3.67 -3.82
N ASP A 131 -5.99 -3.69 -2.55
CA ASP A 131 -6.89 -3.28 -1.47
C ASP A 131 -7.26 -1.79 -1.57
N VAL A 132 -6.29 -0.94 -1.92
CA VAL A 132 -6.50 0.49 -2.20
C VAL A 132 -7.43 0.68 -3.40
N ALA A 133 -7.24 -0.07 -4.49
CA ALA A 133 -8.10 0.01 -5.66
C ALA A 133 -9.55 -0.39 -5.33
N PHE A 134 -9.74 -1.48 -4.58
CA PHE A 134 -11.06 -1.94 -4.17
C PHE A 134 -11.77 -0.97 -3.22
N ALA A 135 -11.06 -0.42 -2.24
CA ALA A 135 -11.62 0.58 -1.33
C ALA A 135 -12.02 1.86 -2.08
N ALA A 136 -11.18 2.33 -3.01
CA ALA A 136 -11.49 3.50 -3.84
C ALA A 136 -12.71 3.27 -4.74
N LEU A 137 -12.83 2.09 -5.35
CA LEU A 137 -14.01 1.74 -6.16
C LEU A 137 -15.28 1.62 -5.30
N ALA A 138 -15.21 0.97 -4.14
CA ALA A 138 -16.34 0.84 -3.22
C ALA A 138 -16.81 2.21 -2.71
N HIS A 139 -15.88 3.11 -2.38
CA HIS A 139 -16.19 4.49 -2.03
C HIS A 139 -16.91 5.23 -3.18
N HIS A 140 -16.42 5.09 -4.40
CA HIS A 140 -17.09 5.65 -5.58
C HIS A 140 -18.52 5.13 -5.73
N GLN A 141 -18.70 3.80 -5.71
CA GLN A 141 -20.03 3.18 -5.85
C GLN A 141 -21.01 3.65 -4.76
N ASN A 142 -20.56 3.78 -3.52
CA ASN A 142 -21.40 4.28 -2.44
C ASN A 142 -21.81 5.75 -2.64
N LYS A 143 -20.91 6.58 -3.18
CA LYS A 143 -21.18 7.99 -3.50
C LYS A 143 -22.09 8.16 -4.71
N THR A 144 -21.99 7.28 -5.72
CA THR A 144 -22.66 7.42 -7.01
C THR A 144 -23.91 6.56 -7.19
N LYS A 145 -24.33 5.80 -6.18
CA LYS A 145 -25.55 4.96 -6.19
C LYS A 145 -26.81 5.64 -6.75
N SER A 146 -26.94 6.95 -6.57
CA SER A 146 -28.11 7.73 -7.02
C SER A 146 -27.83 8.66 -8.20
N GLN A 147 -26.62 8.66 -8.76
CA GLN A 147 -26.23 9.56 -9.84
C GLN A 147 -26.17 8.82 -11.17
N THR A 148 -26.91 9.31 -12.16
CA THR A 148 -26.90 8.77 -13.52
C THR A 148 -26.04 9.66 -14.41
N GLY A 149 -25.08 9.07 -15.13
CA GLY A 149 -24.25 9.78 -16.11
C GLY A 149 -22.78 9.45 -15.99
N TYR A 150 -21.94 10.30 -16.59
CA TYR A 150 -20.50 10.19 -16.47
C TYR A 150 -20.01 10.94 -15.24
N ILE A 151 -19.29 10.22 -14.37
CA ILE A 151 -18.79 10.73 -13.10
C ILE A 151 -17.32 10.40 -13.01
N LYS A 152 -16.48 11.43 -13.00
CA LYS A 152 -15.05 11.33 -12.71
C LYS A 152 -14.78 11.96 -11.36
N SER A 153 -14.12 11.21 -10.48
CA SER A 153 -13.70 11.70 -9.17
C SER A 153 -12.23 11.38 -8.97
N VAL A 154 -11.44 12.43 -8.73
CA VAL A 154 -10.03 12.31 -8.36
C VAL A 154 -9.96 12.39 -6.84
N LEU A 155 -9.39 11.37 -6.21
CA LEU A 155 -9.22 11.27 -4.77
C LEU A 155 -7.72 11.47 -4.45
N PRO A 156 -7.34 12.54 -3.75
CA PRO A 156 -5.98 12.71 -3.29
C PRO A 156 -5.64 11.69 -2.18
N GLY A 157 -4.34 11.47 -1.94
CA GLY A 157 -3.85 10.53 -0.93
C GLY A 157 -4.43 10.73 0.49
N GLU A 158 -4.71 11.98 0.87
CA GLU A 158 -5.28 12.32 2.18
C GLU A 158 -6.70 11.80 2.37
N GLU A 159 -7.52 11.83 1.31
CA GLU A 159 -8.88 11.29 1.32
C GLU A 159 -8.85 9.76 1.27
N LEU A 160 -7.95 9.19 0.46
CA LEU A 160 -7.78 7.74 0.35
C LEU A 160 -7.36 7.11 1.67
N SER A 161 -6.45 7.75 2.40
CA SER A 161 -5.95 7.26 3.68
C SER A 161 -7.06 7.07 4.72
N LYS A 162 -8.17 7.81 4.61
CA LYS A 162 -9.33 7.74 5.51
C LYS A 162 -10.34 6.66 5.12
N LEU A 163 -10.24 6.08 3.92
CA LEU A 163 -11.15 5.02 3.50
C LEU A 163 -10.86 3.73 4.26
N SER A 164 -11.91 2.97 4.56
CA SER A 164 -11.77 1.64 5.15
C SER A 164 -11.69 0.58 4.05
N ALA A 165 -10.76 -0.36 4.19
CA ALA A 165 -10.80 -1.60 3.45
C ALA A 165 -11.86 -2.54 4.07
N ASN A 166 -12.24 -3.61 3.36
CA ASN A 166 -13.35 -4.53 3.69
C ASN A 166 -13.33 -5.16 5.10
N GLU A 167 -12.27 -4.97 5.88
CA GLU A 167 -12.07 -5.52 7.22
C GLU A 167 -12.21 -4.46 8.35
N GLY A 168 -12.71 -3.27 8.04
CA GLY A 168 -12.93 -2.18 9.01
C GLY A 168 -11.65 -1.39 9.37
N ALA A 169 -10.46 -1.93 9.10
CA ALA A 169 -9.21 -1.20 9.18
C ALA A 169 -9.13 -0.09 8.11
N SER A 170 -8.56 1.05 8.49
CA SER A 170 -8.33 2.15 7.54
C SER A 170 -7.23 1.78 6.53
N LEU A 171 -7.25 2.38 5.34
CA LEU A 171 -6.15 2.23 4.38
C LEU A 171 -4.84 2.74 4.97
N ALA A 172 -4.87 3.79 5.79
CA ALA A 172 -3.69 4.26 6.51
C ALA A 172 -3.10 3.18 7.43
N ASP A 173 -3.95 2.43 8.14
CA ASP A 173 -3.51 1.33 8.99
C ASP A 173 -2.85 0.22 8.15
N GLN A 174 -3.43 -0.14 7.01
CA GLN A 174 -2.88 -1.15 6.09
C GLN A 174 -1.54 -0.72 5.48
N VAL A 175 -1.40 0.55 5.12
CA VAL A 175 -0.14 1.13 4.66
C VAL A 175 0.91 1.03 5.78
N ALA A 176 0.58 1.46 7.00
CA ALA A 176 1.49 1.39 8.14
C ALA A 176 1.91 -0.06 8.46
N LEU A 177 0.99 -1.01 8.37
CA LEU A 177 1.26 -2.45 8.57
C LEU A 177 2.21 -2.99 7.49
N THR A 178 2.03 -2.57 6.24
CA THR A 178 2.88 -2.96 5.10
C THR A 178 4.28 -2.33 5.21
N ILE A 179 4.38 -1.06 5.60
CA ILE A 179 5.65 -0.39 5.95
C ILE A 179 6.35 -1.15 7.08
N GLY A 180 5.59 -1.58 8.09
CA GLY A 180 6.11 -2.35 9.21
C GLY A 180 6.77 -3.66 8.79
N ARG A 181 6.20 -4.32 7.77
CA ARG A 181 6.64 -5.60 7.21
C ARG A 181 7.79 -5.48 6.21
N LEU A 182 7.71 -4.54 5.26
CA LEU A 182 8.71 -4.41 4.18
C LEU A 182 9.85 -3.44 4.54
N GLY A 183 9.64 -2.52 5.49
CA GLY A 183 10.67 -1.64 6.01
C GLY A 183 11.03 -0.44 5.13
N GLU A 184 10.20 -0.11 4.14
CA GLU A 184 10.33 1.06 3.28
C GLU A 184 9.16 2.02 3.48
N ASN A 185 9.40 3.32 3.25
CA ASN A 185 8.34 4.31 3.16
C ASN A 185 7.38 3.97 2.01
N MET A 186 6.10 4.10 2.27
CA MET A 186 5.05 3.89 1.28
C MET A 186 4.00 4.98 1.41
N SER A 187 3.40 5.36 0.29
CA SER A 187 2.32 6.32 0.29
C SER A 187 1.30 6.00 -0.78
N VAL A 188 0.03 6.19 -0.44
CA VAL A 188 -1.05 6.22 -1.43
C VAL A 188 -1.15 7.64 -1.94
N LYS A 189 -0.84 7.86 -3.21
CA LYS A 189 -0.65 9.22 -3.73
C LYS A 189 -1.91 9.81 -4.30
N ARG A 190 -2.60 9.06 -5.15
CA ARG A 190 -3.84 9.49 -5.80
C ARG A 190 -4.61 8.30 -6.34
N ALA A 191 -5.91 8.49 -6.52
CA ALA A 191 -6.78 7.60 -7.27
C ALA A 191 -7.67 8.43 -8.19
N VAL A 192 -8.04 7.85 -9.32
CA VAL A 192 -9.14 8.33 -10.14
C VAL A 192 -10.17 7.22 -10.24
N THR A 193 -11.43 7.61 -10.08
CA THR A 193 -12.58 6.72 -10.27
C THR A 193 -13.44 7.29 -11.37
N VAL A 194 -13.92 6.43 -12.25
CA VAL A 194 -14.72 6.79 -13.40
C VAL A 194 -15.94 5.88 -13.44
N GLY A 195 -17.13 6.45 -13.46
CA GLY A 195 -18.38 5.76 -13.78
C GLY A 195 -18.91 6.27 -15.11
N VAL A 196 -19.41 5.38 -15.97
CA VAL A 196 -19.93 5.72 -17.30
C VAL A 196 -21.37 5.22 -17.48
N PRO A 197 -22.19 5.90 -18.29
CA PRO A 197 -23.53 5.41 -18.65
C PRO A 197 -23.47 4.15 -19.53
N ALA A 198 -24.61 3.49 -19.72
CA ALA A 198 -24.72 2.23 -20.45
C ALA A 198 -24.15 2.29 -21.88
N GLU A 199 -24.37 3.42 -22.57
CA GLU A 199 -23.96 3.68 -23.96
C GLU A 199 -22.45 3.88 -24.14
N TRP A 200 -21.72 4.12 -23.05
CA TRP A 200 -20.30 4.44 -23.07
C TRP A 200 -19.47 3.22 -22.63
N HIS A 201 -18.22 3.23 -23.05
CA HIS A 201 -17.28 2.14 -22.87
C HIS A 201 -16.00 2.65 -22.22
N ILE A 202 -15.39 1.79 -21.41
CA ILE A 202 -14.13 2.08 -20.75
C ILE A 202 -13.06 1.19 -21.38
N GLY A 203 -12.04 1.81 -21.95
CA GLY A 203 -10.81 1.17 -22.36
C GLY A 203 -9.73 1.36 -21.32
N SER A 204 -8.81 0.39 -21.20
CA SER A 204 -7.65 0.52 -20.33
C SER A 204 -6.41 -0.09 -20.93
N TYR A 205 -5.27 0.45 -20.54
CA TYR A 205 -3.97 -0.15 -20.81
C TYR A 205 -3.02 0.11 -19.66
N VAL A 206 -2.22 -0.90 -19.32
CA VAL A 206 -1.17 -0.82 -18.31
C VAL A 206 0.14 -1.25 -18.95
N HIS A 207 1.20 -0.47 -18.76
CA HIS A 207 2.52 -0.75 -19.31
C HIS A 207 3.57 -0.97 -18.21
N GLY A 208 4.56 -1.80 -18.49
CA GLY A 208 5.54 -2.26 -17.50
C GLY A 208 4.90 -3.20 -16.47
N GLY A 209 4.06 -4.12 -16.96
CA GLY A 209 3.25 -4.99 -16.11
C GLY A 209 4.08 -5.85 -15.17
N VAL A 210 3.65 -5.97 -13.92
CA VAL A 210 4.17 -6.98 -12.99
C VAL A 210 3.31 -8.23 -13.14
N SER A 211 3.93 -9.39 -13.32
CA SER A 211 3.21 -10.67 -13.42
C SER A 211 2.48 -10.94 -12.11
N SER A 212 1.19 -10.64 -12.08
CA SER A 212 0.32 -10.85 -10.93
C SER A 212 -0.88 -11.66 -11.37
N GLN A 213 -1.21 -12.75 -10.67
CA GLN A 213 -2.44 -13.52 -10.86
C GLN A 213 -3.67 -12.81 -10.27
N THR A 214 -3.61 -11.48 -10.13
CA THR A 214 -4.64 -10.68 -9.46
C THR A 214 -5.57 -10.04 -10.48
N GLU A 215 -6.82 -9.78 -10.07
CA GLU A 215 -7.85 -9.14 -10.90
C GLU A 215 -7.51 -7.69 -11.30
N VAL A 216 -6.52 -7.09 -10.63
CA VAL A 216 -6.09 -5.69 -10.83
C VAL A 216 -4.85 -5.68 -11.70
N ALA A 217 -4.92 -5.01 -12.86
CA ALA A 217 -3.76 -4.83 -13.72
C ALA A 217 -2.79 -3.83 -13.08
N MET A 218 -1.52 -4.21 -12.91
CA MET A 218 -0.51 -3.38 -12.24
C MET A 218 0.71 -3.15 -13.11
N GLY A 219 1.24 -1.92 -13.12
CA GLY A 219 2.44 -1.57 -13.87
C GLY A 219 2.97 -0.17 -13.57
N ARG A 220 3.93 0.30 -14.36
CA ARG A 220 4.54 1.63 -14.17
C ARG A 220 3.70 2.77 -14.75
N TYR A 221 2.95 2.47 -15.81
CA TYR A 221 2.05 3.41 -16.48
C TYR A 221 0.66 2.80 -16.57
N GLY A 222 -0.36 3.65 -16.44
CA GLY A 222 -1.75 3.27 -16.66
C GLY A 222 -2.47 4.34 -17.47
N ALA A 223 -3.37 3.90 -18.34
CA ALA A 223 -4.29 4.76 -19.07
C ALA A 223 -5.71 4.22 -18.95
N LEU A 224 -6.65 5.13 -18.71
CA LEU A 224 -8.10 4.93 -18.79
C LEU A 224 -8.66 5.81 -19.91
N ILE A 225 -9.57 5.25 -20.69
CA ILE A 225 -10.16 5.92 -21.85
C ILE A 225 -11.67 5.73 -21.76
N VAL A 226 -12.41 6.82 -21.81
CA VAL A 226 -13.86 6.81 -21.93
C VAL A 226 -14.21 7.15 -23.36
N PHE A 227 -14.93 6.26 -24.03
CA PHE A 227 -15.31 6.44 -25.42
C PHE A 227 -16.73 5.93 -25.68
N GLN A 228 -17.30 6.38 -26.79
CA GLN A 228 -18.60 5.93 -27.29
C GLN A 228 -18.44 5.39 -28.71
N GLY A 229 -19.27 4.41 -29.06
CA GLY A 229 -19.29 3.81 -30.40
C GLY A 229 -18.32 2.64 -30.54
N GLY A 230 -17.82 2.42 -31.75
CA GLY A 230 -17.04 1.24 -32.08
C GLY A 230 -17.89 -0.02 -32.24
N LYS A 231 -17.44 -0.90 -33.15
CA LYS A 231 -18.03 -2.22 -33.34
C LYS A 231 -17.82 -3.06 -32.08
N GLU A 232 -18.88 -3.71 -31.62
CA GLU A 232 -18.90 -4.44 -30.34
C GLU A 232 -17.71 -5.41 -30.17
N ALA A 233 -17.41 -6.20 -31.20
CA ALA A 233 -16.29 -7.16 -31.19
C ALA A 233 -14.90 -6.51 -31.13
N GLU A 234 -14.76 -5.25 -31.56
CA GLU A 234 -13.46 -4.55 -31.63
C GLU A 234 -13.26 -3.57 -30.47
N ARG A 235 -14.26 -3.33 -29.61
CA ARG A 235 -14.21 -2.32 -28.53
C ARG A 235 -13.05 -2.52 -27.56
N GLU A 236 -12.81 -3.76 -27.14
CA GLU A 236 -11.71 -4.07 -26.22
C GLU A 236 -10.34 -3.80 -26.88
N THR A 237 -10.18 -4.23 -28.13
CA THR A 237 -8.95 -3.99 -28.90
C THR A 237 -8.75 -2.50 -29.18
N LEU A 238 -9.82 -1.78 -29.47
CA LEU A 238 -9.81 -0.32 -29.66
C LEU A 238 -9.37 0.39 -28.37
N GLY A 239 -10.00 0.07 -27.24
CA GLY A 239 -9.63 0.63 -25.94
C GLY A 239 -8.16 0.38 -25.58
N ARG A 240 -7.68 -0.84 -25.81
CA ARG A 240 -6.26 -1.19 -25.59
C ARG A 240 -5.31 -0.41 -26.50
N LYS A 241 -5.60 -0.29 -27.80
CA LYS A 241 -4.79 0.47 -28.77
C LYS A 241 -4.74 1.96 -28.43
N LEU A 242 -5.88 2.55 -28.06
CA LEU A 242 -5.93 3.94 -27.62
C LEU A 242 -5.13 4.14 -26.32
N GLY A 243 -5.24 3.21 -25.38
CA GLY A 243 -4.44 3.25 -24.15
C GLY A 243 -2.94 3.11 -24.38
N GLN A 244 -2.52 2.27 -25.33
CA GLN A 244 -1.12 2.18 -25.76
C GLN A 244 -0.59 3.52 -26.27
N HIS A 245 -1.35 4.16 -27.16
CA HIS A 245 -1.01 5.45 -27.71
C HIS A 245 -0.94 6.54 -26.63
N ILE A 246 -1.93 6.63 -25.72
CA ILE A 246 -1.93 7.60 -24.62
C ILE A 246 -0.74 7.40 -23.68
N VAL A 247 -0.38 6.16 -23.37
CA VAL A 247 0.81 5.88 -22.55
C VAL A 247 2.09 6.36 -23.25
N GLY A 248 2.20 6.10 -24.55
CA GLY A 248 3.37 6.43 -25.38
C GLY A 248 3.54 7.92 -25.66
N GLU A 249 2.51 8.58 -26.19
CA GLU A 249 2.56 9.98 -26.66
C GLU A 249 2.20 11.02 -25.58
N ALA A 250 1.73 10.56 -24.41
CA ALA A 250 1.43 11.40 -23.25
C ALA A 250 0.64 12.71 -23.57
N PRO A 251 -0.53 12.63 -24.25
CA PRO A 251 -1.34 13.80 -24.52
C PRO A 251 -1.83 14.47 -23.23
N VAL A 252 -1.96 15.80 -23.27
CA VAL A 252 -2.40 16.64 -22.16
C VAL A 252 -3.88 16.99 -22.28
N SER A 253 -4.41 17.04 -23.50
CA SER A 253 -5.82 17.35 -23.75
C SER A 253 -6.39 16.54 -24.92
N LEU A 254 -7.71 16.55 -25.11
CA LEU A 254 -8.34 15.81 -26.22
C LEU A 254 -8.13 16.48 -27.58
N GLY A 255 -8.31 17.80 -27.67
CA GLY A 255 -8.44 18.52 -28.94
C GLY A 255 -9.79 18.29 -29.63
N ASN A 256 -9.90 18.71 -30.89
CA ASN A 256 -11.09 18.51 -31.72
C ASN A 256 -10.84 17.53 -32.87
N MET A 257 -11.92 17.01 -33.44
CA MET A 257 -11.87 16.08 -34.57
C MET A 257 -11.36 16.73 -35.86
N ASP A 258 -11.46 18.05 -36.00
CA ASP A 258 -11.12 18.81 -37.21
C ASP A 258 -9.81 19.59 -37.08
N ASP A 259 -9.15 19.47 -35.92
CA ASP A 259 -7.85 20.08 -35.68
C ASP A 259 -6.80 19.47 -36.62
N LEU A 260 -5.98 20.33 -37.21
CA LEU A 260 -4.85 19.91 -38.03
C LEU A 260 -3.74 19.33 -37.15
N SER A 261 -3.01 18.34 -37.68
CA SER A 261 -1.84 17.78 -37.01
C SER A 261 -0.74 18.83 -36.89
N CYS A 262 -0.26 19.07 -35.68
CA CYS A 262 0.87 19.98 -35.43
C CYS A 262 2.23 19.26 -35.35
N GLY A 263 2.34 18.04 -35.89
CA GLY A 263 3.59 17.26 -35.91
C GLY A 263 3.88 16.54 -34.58
N GLU A 264 5.13 16.15 -34.38
CA GLU A 264 5.57 15.28 -33.27
C GLU A 264 5.50 15.93 -31.87
N SER A 265 5.35 17.25 -31.79
CA SER A 265 5.19 17.98 -30.52
C SER A 265 3.74 18.28 -30.16
N GLU A 266 2.79 17.62 -30.83
CA GLU A 266 1.37 17.80 -30.55
C GLU A 266 1.00 17.29 -29.15
N THR A 267 0.31 18.11 -28.38
CA THR A 267 -0.10 17.80 -27.00
C THR A 267 -1.55 17.34 -26.90
N ARG A 268 -2.33 17.52 -27.97
CA ARG A 268 -3.73 17.08 -28.06
C ARG A 268 -3.81 15.67 -28.62
N LEU A 269 -4.64 14.82 -28.02
CA LEU A 269 -4.80 13.42 -28.43
C LEU A 269 -5.29 13.25 -29.88
N LEU A 270 -6.34 13.97 -30.28
CA LEU A 270 -6.98 13.74 -31.57
C LEU A 270 -6.11 14.08 -32.80
N PRO A 271 -5.30 15.16 -32.80
CA PRO A 271 -4.44 15.51 -33.94
C PRO A 271 -3.09 14.77 -33.94
N GLN A 272 -2.76 14.04 -32.87
CA GLN A 272 -1.55 13.22 -32.80
C GLN A 272 -1.54 12.13 -33.88
N THR A 273 -0.35 11.83 -34.39
CA THR A 273 -0.09 10.71 -35.29
C THR A 273 -0.32 9.40 -34.55
N PHE A 274 -1.15 8.52 -35.09
CA PHE A 274 -1.50 7.28 -34.38
C PHE A 274 -0.34 6.29 -34.39
N GLN A 275 0.11 5.88 -33.20
CA GLN A 275 1.29 5.01 -33.05
C GLN A 275 1.14 3.64 -33.77
N GLY A 276 -0.09 3.11 -33.83
CA GLY A 276 -0.36 1.83 -34.50
C GLY A 276 -0.46 1.92 -36.02
N ASP A 277 -0.63 3.13 -36.58
CA ASP A 277 -0.67 3.40 -38.02
C ASP A 277 -0.26 4.87 -38.26
N PRO A 278 1.05 5.12 -38.48
CA PRO A 278 1.57 6.48 -38.63
C PRO A 278 1.06 7.23 -39.87
N SER A 279 0.32 6.56 -40.77
CA SER A 279 -0.26 7.22 -41.95
C SER A 279 -1.46 8.11 -41.62
N ARG A 280 -1.99 8.02 -40.39
CA ARG A 280 -3.24 8.67 -39.97
C ARG A 280 -3.11 9.29 -38.58
N THR A 281 -3.94 10.30 -38.31
CA THR A 281 -4.11 10.82 -36.95
C THR A 281 -5.06 9.94 -36.13
N VAL A 282 -5.04 10.09 -34.81
CA VAL A 282 -6.02 9.44 -33.91
C VAL A 282 -7.45 9.78 -34.32
N ALA A 283 -7.74 11.04 -34.67
CA ALA A 283 -9.06 11.46 -35.15
C ALA A 283 -9.51 10.67 -36.39
N GLN A 284 -8.61 10.50 -37.37
CA GLN A 284 -8.91 9.74 -38.60
C GLN A 284 -9.12 8.25 -38.32
N PHE A 285 -8.30 7.67 -37.43
CA PHE A 285 -8.46 6.30 -36.97
C PHE A 285 -9.83 6.08 -36.29
N LEU A 286 -10.22 6.99 -35.39
CA LEU A 286 -11.51 6.95 -34.69
C LEU A 286 -12.71 7.10 -35.64
N ARG A 287 -12.62 7.96 -36.67
CA ARG A 287 -13.66 8.07 -37.71
C ARG A 287 -13.87 6.74 -38.43
N GLY A 288 -12.80 6.05 -38.80
CA GLY A 288 -12.87 4.73 -39.45
C GLY A 288 -13.52 3.65 -38.57
N GLN A 289 -13.38 3.80 -37.25
CA GLN A 289 -13.96 2.90 -36.26
C GLN A 289 -15.36 3.31 -35.78
N GLN A 290 -15.91 4.42 -36.28
CA GLN A 290 -17.17 5.01 -35.81
C GLN A 290 -17.19 5.15 -34.28
N ALA A 291 -16.06 5.60 -33.72
CA ALA A 291 -15.87 5.78 -32.29
C ALA A 291 -15.50 7.23 -31.99
N ARG A 292 -15.82 7.67 -30.77
CA ARG A 292 -15.49 9.00 -30.27
C ARG A 292 -14.94 8.88 -28.85
N VAL A 293 -13.74 9.39 -28.63
CA VAL A 293 -13.17 9.53 -27.29
C VAL A 293 -13.79 10.75 -26.61
N LEU A 294 -14.19 10.57 -25.36
CA LEU A 294 -14.90 11.57 -24.56
C LEU A 294 -14.02 12.10 -23.43
N ASP A 295 -13.21 11.24 -22.82
CA ASP A 295 -12.24 11.60 -21.79
C ASP A 295 -11.12 10.56 -21.72
N PHE A 296 -9.98 10.94 -21.19
CA PHE A 296 -8.93 10.00 -20.82
C PHE A 296 -8.23 10.42 -19.53
N VAL A 297 -7.56 9.45 -18.91
CA VAL A 297 -6.68 9.68 -17.77
C VAL A 297 -5.43 8.86 -17.97
N ARG A 298 -4.28 9.47 -17.75
CA ARG A 298 -2.97 8.83 -17.82
C ARG A 298 -2.25 9.05 -16.49
N PHE A 299 -1.77 7.97 -15.86
CA PHE A 299 -0.86 8.04 -14.74
C PHE A 299 0.50 7.45 -15.11
N GLN A 300 1.55 8.14 -14.67
CA GLN A 300 2.90 7.63 -14.62
C GLN A 300 3.34 7.57 -13.16
N CYS A 301 3.80 6.40 -12.71
CA CYS A 301 4.29 6.23 -11.35
C CYS A 301 5.47 7.17 -11.09
N GLY A 302 5.40 7.91 -9.99
CA GLY A 302 6.49 8.80 -9.54
C GLY A 302 6.49 10.17 -10.22
N GLU A 303 5.54 10.44 -11.11
CA GLU A 303 5.34 11.74 -11.73
C GLU A 303 4.96 12.79 -10.67
N ALA A 304 5.53 13.99 -10.71
CA ALA A 304 5.04 15.06 -9.85
C ALA A 304 3.58 15.33 -10.22
N ALA A 305 2.70 15.52 -9.24
CA ALA A 305 1.38 16.05 -9.56
C ALA A 305 1.62 17.36 -10.29
N SER A 306 1.24 17.44 -11.57
CA SER A 306 1.25 18.70 -12.30
C SER A 306 0.51 19.70 -11.43
N GLU A 307 1.23 20.71 -10.94
CA GLU A 307 0.62 21.86 -10.29
C GLU A 307 -0.53 22.31 -11.17
N LYS A 308 -1.70 22.42 -10.54
CA LYS A 308 -2.98 22.73 -11.18
C LYS A 308 -2.76 23.77 -12.28
N THR A 309 -3.04 23.41 -13.53
CA THR A 309 -3.38 24.43 -14.51
C THR A 309 -4.76 24.93 -14.08
N GLU A 310 -4.77 26.11 -13.45
CA GLU A 310 -5.96 26.91 -13.16
C GLU A 310 -6.75 27.22 -14.44
#